data_AF-A0A352N9M7-F1
#
_entry.id   AF-A0A352N9M7-F1
#
_cell.length_a   1.000
_cell.length_b   1.000
_cell.length_c   1.000
_cell.angle_alpha   90.00
_cell.angle_beta   90.00
_cell.angle_gamma   90.00
#
_symmetry.space_group_name_H-M   'P 1'
#
loop_
_entity.id
_entity.type
_entity.pdbx_description
1 polymer ?
#
loop_
_entity_poly.entity_id
_entity_poly.type
_entity_poly.pdbx_seq_one_letter_code
_entity_poly.pdbx_strand_id
1 'polypeptide(L)'
;MGKIHLFLLVAFMFMFCTSCIEFERQDLWFRYDQKSDVLRIFSLYKGIFAEGEEFDGTEKQELSSVMVGGRTFFFSNWITEYHASKFKEMLDELSSNVKDEQEIAADYDKSAKAIPLEEYRKNWLAAKESCSGLLKLLLDNVSIQNGKFFIKEEGKLSGWQFVEIKNASELAKASNRAINQTMGILPDVDKLTELSPESIALWLKAGKENHQWLSFENGVLIVRIPLSQDDFVKFKHAKGREIASSQKESEGLGKLGSILESDWWVGWRNDEAVFNIGFSSQEFNHLGMPVFSGYKPNVIEWVKSEYGLLEQQPDIKTLRENFLKSGSVPDEVVTPLIPERR
;
A
#
# COMPACT_ATOMS: atom_id res chain seq x y z
N MET A 1 -22.21 -2.16 12.29
CA MET A 1 -20.77 -2.16 12.69
C MET A 1 -19.81 -1.67 11.58
N GLY A 2 -20.26 -1.11 10.45
CA GLY A 2 -19.39 -0.92 9.26
C GLY A 2 -18.87 0.49 8.90
N LYS A 3 -19.11 1.57 9.67
CA LYS A 3 -18.92 2.95 9.13
C LYS A 3 -17.78 3.80 9.75
N ILE A 4 -17.16 3.32 10.83
CA ILE A 4 -15.99 3.98 11.46
C ILE A 4 -14.66 3.38 10.94
N HIS A 5 -14.72 2.17 10.37
CA HIS A 5 -13.56 1.50 9.79
C HIS A 5 -12.99 2.24 8.59
N LEU A 6 -13.79 3.02 7.84
CA LEU A 6 -13.33 3.73 6.64
C LEU A 6 -12.30 4.83 6.95
N PHE A 7 -12.47 5.55 8.06
CA PHE A 7 -11.55 6.62 8.49
C PHE A 7 -10.29 6.03 9.14
N LEU A 8 -10.44 4.96 9.91
CA LEU A 8 -9.28 4.17 10.36
C LEU A 8 -8.56 3.50 9.18
N LEU A 9 -9.25 3.09 8.11
CA LEU A 9 -8.62 2.45 6.96
C LEU A 9 -7.65 3.37 6.23
N VAL A 10 -7.87 4.69 6.24
CA VAL A 10 -6.97 5.66 5.59
C VAL A 10 -5.72 5.95 6.46
N ALA A 11 -5.83 5.83 7.78
CA ALA A 11 -4.72 6.01 8.73
C ALA A 11 -4.02 4.68 9.12
N PHE A 12 -4.68 3.56 8.90
CA PHE A 12 -4.35 2.22 9.38
C PHE A 12 -4.68 1.19 8.28
N MET A 13 -4.22 1.46 7.08
CA MET A 13 -4.31 0.55 5.94
C MET A 13 -3.34 -0.65 6.11
N PHE A 14 -3.39 -1.29 7.28
CA PHE A 14 -2.49 -2.33 7.75
C PHE A 14 -3.22 -3.63 8.14
N MET A 15 -4.54 -3.73 7.95
CA MET A 15 -5.27 -4.89 8.47
C MET A 15 -6.14 -5.58 7.43
N PHE A 16 -5.63 -6.75 7.01
CA PHE A 16 -6.33 -7.95 6.59
C PHE A 16 -7.33 -7.82 5.44
N CYS A 17 -6.82 -7.59 4.23
CA CYS A 17 -7.42 -8.21 3.05
C CYS A 17 -6.76 -9.57 2.88
N THR A 18 -7.44 -10.64 3.32
CA THR A 18 -7.09 -12.01 2.93
C THR A 18 -7.48 -12.15 1.46
N SER A 19 -6.53 -11.84 0.60
CA SER A 19 -6.66 -12.20 -0.81
C SER A 19 -6.59 -13.70 -0.95
N CYS A 20 -7.42 -14.29 -1.81
CA CYS A 20 -7.30 -15.70 -2.14
C CYS A 20 -6.25 -15.95 -3.24
N ILE A 21 -5.71 -14.89 -3.85
CA ILE A 21 -4.51 -14.93 -4.70
C ILE A 21 -3.27 -14.57 -3.88
N GLU A 22 -2.24 -15.40 -3.96
CA GLU A 22 -0.94 -15.21 -3.30
C GLU A 22 0.20 -15.17 -4.34
N PHE A 23 1.37 -14.72 -3.90
CA PHE A 23 2.60 -14.84 -4.67
C PHE A 23 3.81 -15.08 -3.77
N GLU A 24 4.81 -15.81 -4.26
CA GLU A 24 5.99 -16.11 -3.46
C GLU A 24 6.86 -14.88 -3.21
N ARG A 25 6.99 -14.01 -4.21
CA ARG A 25 7.87 -12.84 -4.15
C ARG A 25 7.34 -11.67 -4.96
N GLN A 26 7.56 -10.47 -4.42
CA GLN A 26 7.35 -9.22 -5.13
C GLN A 26 8.66 -8.43 -5.17
N ASP A 27 8.99 -7.90 -6.34
CA ASP A 27 10.06 -6.93 -6.50
C ASP A 27 9.49 -5.63 -7.07
N LEU A 28 9.74 -4.52 -6.38
CA LEU A 28 9.32 -3.19 -6.76
C LEU A 28 10.57 -2.38 -7.11
N TRP A 29 10.61 -1.77 -8.29
CA TRP A 29 11.61 -0.75 -8.61
C TRP A 29 10.91 0.57 -8.81
N PHE A 30 11.44 1.63 -8.24
CA PHE A 30 10.80 2.93 -8.34
C PHE A 30 11.79 4.07 -8.49
N ARG A 31 11.29 5.16 -9.07
CA ARG A 31 12.00 6.42 -9.22
C ARG A 31 11.01 7.57 -9.13
N TYR A 32 11.37 8.56 -8.32
CA TYR A 32 10.69 9.84 -8.28
C TYR A 32 11.49 10.86 -9.09
N ASP A 33 10.87 11.41 -10.14
CA ASP A 33 11.40 12.53 -10.91
C ASP A 33 10.86 13.85 -10.35
N GLN A 34 11.69 14.54 -9.58
CA GLN A 34 11.33 15.81 -8.94
C GLN A 34 11.02 16.93 -9.96
N LYS A 35 11.58 16.88 -11.17
CA LYS A 35 11.35 17.94 -12.17
C LYS A 35 9.94 17.85 -12.74
N SER A 36 9.46 16.63 -12.98
CA SER A 36 8.12 16.38 -13.51
C SER A 36 7.08 16.07 -12.42
N ASP A 37 7.50 15.93 -11.17
CA ASP A 37 6.68 15.50 -10.03
C ASP A 37 5.95 14.17 -10.30
N VAL A 38 6.70 13.19 -10.83
CA VAL A 38 6.18 11.86 -11.18
C VAL A 38 6.94 10.77 -10.43
N LEU A 39 6.19 9.92 -9.71
CA LEU A 39 6.70 8.67 -9.16
C LEU A 39 6.31 7.52 -10.11
N ARG A 40 7.31 6.78 -10.59
CA ARG A 40 7.12 5.57 -11.40
C ARG A 40 7.52 4.35 -10.60
N ILE A 41 6.71 3.30 -10.67
CA ILE A 41 6.93 2.03 -9.99
C ILE A 41 6.74 0.89 -11.00
N PHE A 42 7.76 0.08 -11.17
CA PHE A 42 7.68 -1.20 -11.88
C PHE A 42 7.56 -2.31 -10.83
N SER A 43 6.46 -3.05 -10.87
CA SER A 43 6.19 -4.15 -9.94
C SER A 43 6.31 -5.48 -10.65
N LEU A 44 7.09 -6.42 -10.12
CA LEU A 44 7.21 -7.79 -10.61
C LEU A 44 6.72 -8.75 -9.53
N TYR A 45 5.79 -9.62 -9.91
CA TYR A 45 5.21 -10.65 -9.07
C TYR A 45 5.68 -12.01 -9.57
N LYS A 46 6.21 -12.83 -8.66
CA LYS A 46 6.80 -14.13 -8.97
C LYS A 46 6.10 -15.23 -8.19
N GLY A 47 5.79 -16.31 -8.89
CA GLY A 47 5.10 -17.47 -8.33
C GLY A 47 3.71 -17.10 -7.85
N ILE A 48 2.84 -16.64 -8.75
CA ILE A 48 1.44 -16.29 -8.48
C ILE A 48 0.60 -17.57 -8.41
N PHE A 49 -0.17 -17.74 -7.35
CA PHE A 49 -1.03 -18.91 -7.12
C PHE A 49 -2.28 -18.54 -6.33
N ALA A 50 -3.22 -19.48 -6.21
CA ALA A 50 -4.39 -19.34 -5.34
C ALA A 50 -4.15 -20.09 -4.03
N GLU A 51 -4.57 -19.52 -2.89
CA GLU A 51 -4.42 -20.11 -1.55
C GLU A 51 -5.13 -21.47 -1.47
N GLY A 52 -6.31 -21.58 -2.08
CA GLY A 52 -7.10 -22.80 -2.16
C GLY A 52 -6.40 -23.96 -2.89
N GLU A 53 -6.90 -25.18 -2.71
CA GLU A 53 -6.46 -26.33 -3.54
C GLU A 53 -6.97 -26.19 -4.98
N GLU A 54 -8.21 -25.71 -5.13
CA GLU A 54 -8.85 -25.46 -6.42
C GLU A 54 -8.93 -23.97 -6.69
N PHE A 55 -8.77 -23.60 -7.96
CA PHE A 55 -8.90 -22.22 -8.39
C PHE A 55 -10.35 -21.86 -8.73
N ASP A 56 -11.02 -21.18 -7.80
CA ASP A 56 -12.47 -21.02 -7.75
C ASP A 56 -13.00 -19.72 -8.39
N GLY A 57 -14.30 -19.45 -8.25
CA GLY A 57 -14.93 -18.26 -8.83
C GLY A 57 -14.49 -16.94 -8.20
N THR A 58 -14.25 -16.92 -6.89
CA THR A 58 -13.83 -15.72 -6.15
C THR A 58 -12.42 -15.35 -6.54
N GLU A 59 -11.50 -16.33 -6.54
CA GLU A 59 -10.09 -16.14 -6.91
C GLU A 59 -9.96 -15.68 -8.37
N LYS A 60 -10.77 -16.23 -9.28
CA LYS A 60 -10.85 -15.78 -10.67
C LYS A 60 -11.31 -14.33 -10.77
N GLN A 61 -12.32 -13.92 -10.00
CA GLN A 61 -12.79 -12.53 -9.99
C GLN A 61 -11.73 -11.59 -9.45
N GLU A 62 -11.03 -11.98 -8.38
CA GLU A 62 -9.93 -11.19 -7.81
C GLU A 62 -8.81 -10.99 -8.83
N LEU A 63 -8.32 -12.06 -9.46
CA LEU A 63 -7.27 -11.96 -10.47
C LEU A 63 -7.74 -11.15 -11.69
N SER A 64 -8.98 -11.33 -12.13
CA SER A 64 -9.56 -10.56 -13.24
C SER A 64 -9.65 -9.07 -12.93
N SER A 65 -10.03 -8.69 -11.70
CA SER A 65 -10.12 -7.29 -11.31
C SER A 65 -8.78 -6.56 -11.38
N VAL A 66 -7.68 -7.28 -11.19
CA VAL A 66 -6.34 -6.71 -11.41
C VAL A 66 -6.11 -6.44 -12.88
N MET A 67 -6.49 -7.37 -13.76
CA MET A 67 -6.27 -7.28 -15.21
C MET A 67 -7.08 -6.20 -15.92
N VAL A 68 -8.25 -5.82 -15.38
CA VAL A 68 -9.08 -4.71 -15.91
C VAL A 68 -8.38 -3.35 -15.82
N GLY A 69 -7.28 -3.25 -15.05
CA GLY A 69 -6.53 -2.01 -14.87
C GLY A 69 -7.18 -1.14 -13.79
N GLY A 70 -6.34 -0.41 -13.06
CA GLY A 70 -6.81 0.38 -11.91
C GLY A 70 -6.83 -0.38 -10.58
N ARG A 71 -6.29 -1.60 -10.54
CA ARG A 71 -5.97 -2.30 -9.29
C ARG A 71 -4.52 -2.79 -9.33
N THR A 72 -3.76 -2.49 -8.30
CA THR A 72 -2.44 -3.11 -8.07
C THR A 72 -2.61 -4.51 -7.51
N PHE A 73 -1.73 -5.45 -7.83
CA PHE A 73 -1.71 -6.85 -7.34
C PHE A 73 -1.49 -6.99 -5.80
N PHE A 74 -1.76 -5.97 -4.99
CA PHE A 74 -1.49 -5.99 -3.55
C PHE A 74 -2.44 -6.94 -2.82
N PHE A 75 -1.99 -8.18 -2.72
CA PHE A 75 -2.64 -9.26 -2.04
C PHE A 75 -1.86 -9.58 -0.75
N SER A 76 -2.51 -9.32 0.39
CA SER A 76 -2.02 -9.51 1.77
C SER A 76 -0.74 -8.74 2.16
N ASN A 77 -0.91 -7.87 3.17
CA ASN A 77 0.14 -7.27 4.03
C ASN A 77 1.03 -6.14 3.49
N TRP A 78 0.63 -5.40 2.43
CA TRP A 78 1.25 -4.08 2.18
C TRP A 78 0.42 -2.92 2.73
N ILE A 79 1.10 -1.80 2.97
CA ILE A 79 0.59 -0.58 3.62
C ILE A 79 -0.59 0.03 2.86
N THR A 80 -0.78 -0.19 1.56
CA THR A 80 -1.98 0.28 0.83
C THR A 80 -2.21 -0.47 -0.49
N GLU A 81 -3.40 -1.02 -0.73
CA GLU A 81 -3.90 -1.43 -2.06
C GLU A 81 -4.52 -0.24 -2.80
N TYR A 82 -4.09 0.06 -4.04
CA TYR A 82 -4.85 0.95 -4.92
C TYR A 82 -5.89 0.14 -5.69
N HIS A 83 -7.15 0.54 -5.58
CA HIS A 83 -8.26 -0.06 -6.31
C HIS A 83 -9.25 1.04 -6.72
N ALA A 84 -9.16 1.48 -7.97
CA ALA A 84 -9.88 2.65 -8.48
C ALA A 84 -11.39 2.57 -8.30
N SER A 85 -12.01 1.42 -8.57
CA SER A 85 -13.46 1.23 -8.39
C SER A 85 -13.85 1.37 -6.91
N LYS A 86 -13.16 0.70 -6.00
CA LYS A 86 -13.38 0.87 -4.55
C LYS A 86 -13.15 2.31 -4.10
N PHE A 87 -12.12 2.99 -4.61
CA PHE A 87 -11.88 4.39 -4.25
C PHE A 87 -12.98 5.31 -4.76
N LYS A 88 -13.56 5.03 -5.92
CA LYS A 88 -14.72 5.73 -6.45
C LYS A 88 -15.97 5.47 -5.60
N GLU A 89 -16.23 4.22 -5.23
CA GLU A 89 -17.31 3.86 -4.30
C GLU A 89 -17.14 4.59 -2.95
N MET A 90 -15.94 4.57 -2.38
CA MET A 90 -15.61 5.30 -1.15
C MET A 90 -15.82 6.81 -1.29
N LEU A 91 -15.45 7.40 -2.44
CA LEU A 91 -15.66 8.82 -2.71
C LEU A 91 -17.15 9.16 -2.84
N ASP A 92 -17.92 8.31 -3.50
CA ASP A 92 -19.37 8.46 -3.65
C ASP A 92 -20.09 8.30 -2.29
N GLU A 93 -19.66 7.34 -1.48
CA GLU A 93 -20.12 7.17 -0.10
C GLU A 93 -19.82 8.39 0.76
N LEU A 94 -18.59 8.91 0.72
CA LEU A 94 -18.25 10.13 1.46
C LEU A 94 -19.07 11.32 0.96
N SER A 95 -19.27 11.46 -0.35
CA SER A 95 -20.02 12.57 -0.94
C SER A 95 -21.51 12.51 -0.58
N SER A 96 -22.11 11.32 -0.52
CA SER A 96 -23.54 11.12 -0.24
C SER A 96 -23.87 11.01 1.25
N ASN A 97 -22.94 10.51 2.07
CA ASN A 97 -23.15 10.27 3.49
C ASN A 97 -22.85 11.53 4.32
N VAL A 98 -23.81 12.43 4.38
CA VAL A 98 -23.82 13.53 5.35
C VAL A 98 -24.40 12.97 6.64
N LYS A 99 -23.52 12.62 7.59
CA LYS A 99 -23.97 12.24 8.92
C LYS A 99 -24.73 13.40 9.54
N ASP A 100 -25.89 13.10 10.11
CA ASP A 100 -26.61 14.10 10.88
C ASP A 100 -25.95 14.32 12.26
N GLU A 101 -26.44 15.32 12.99
CA GLU A 101 -25.91 15.66 14.30
C GLU A 101 -25.99 14.53 15.33
N GLN A 102 -27.01 13.66 15.22
CA GLN A 102 -27.23 12.55 16.15
C GLN A 102 -26.25 11.41 15.86
N GLU A 103 -25.99 11.12 14.59
CA GLU A 103 -24.99 10.13 14.18
C GLU A 103 -23.57 10.54 14.59
N ILE A 104 -23.21 11.82 14.44
CA ILE A 104 -21.90 12.31 14.88
C ILE A 104 -21.78 12.24 16.42
N ALA A 105 -22.84 12.58 17.15
CA ALA A 105 -22.85 12.46 18.61
C ALA A 105 -22.73 11.00 19.07
N ALA A 106 -23.40 10.07 18.39
CA ALA A 106 -23.32 8.63 18.69
C ALA A 106 -21.93 8.03 18.39
N ASP A 107 -21.22 8.55 17.40
CA ASP A 107 -19.83 8.16 17.12
C ASP A 107 -18.85 8.80 18.11
N TYR A 108 -19.08 10.06 18.47
CA TYR A 108 -18.36 10.72 19.56
C TYR A 108 -18.48 9.94 20.87
N ASP A 109 -19.66 9.40 21.18
CA ASP A 109 -19.86 8.60 22.38
C ASP A 109 -19.04 7.31 22.44
N LYS A 110 -18.61 6.81 21.28
CA LYS A 110 -17.73 5.63 21.13
C LYS A 110 -16.27 6.01 20.93
N SER A 111 -15.95 7.29 20.84
CA SER A 111 -14.58 7.77 20.70
C SER A 111 -13.88 7.82 22.06
N ALA A 112 -12.59 8.12 22.07
CA ALA A 112 -11.86 8.39 23.30
C ALA A 112 -12.33 9.65 24.07
N LYS A 113 -13.25 10.43 23.49
CA LYS A 113 -13.78 11.70 24.05
C LYS A 113 -12.68 12.67 24.51
N ALA A 114 -11.54 12.64 23.81
CA ALA A 114 -10.35 13.43 24.15
C ALA A 114 -10.50 14.93 23.86
N ILE A 115 -11.56 15.32 23.15
CA ILE A 115 -11.90 16.70 22.76
C ILE A 115 -13.40 16.94 22.95
N PRO A 116 -13.88 18.18 23.11
CA PRO A 116 -15.31 18.48 23.17
C PRO A 116 -16.06 18.04 21.90
N LEU A 117 -17.35 17.68 22.02
CA LEU A 117 -18.19 17.25 20.90
C LEU A 117 -18.18 18.23 19.71
N GLU A 118 -18.19 19.53 19.98
CA GLU A 118 -18.16 20.55 18.92
C GLU A 118 -16.83 20.54 18.14
N GLU A 119 -15.72 20.34 18.83
CA GLU A 119 -14.41 20.17 18.19
C GLU A 119 -14.35 18.85 17.40
N TYR A 120 -14.92 17.78 17.96
CA TYR A 120 -15.04 16.50 17.26
C TYR A 120 -15.84 16.61 15.96
N ARG A 121 -16.99 17.30 15.99
CA ARG A 121 -17.81 17.58 14.79
C ARG A 121 -17.01 18.31 13.72
N LYS A 122 -16.31 19.38 14.10
CA LYS A 122 -15.45 20.15 13.19
C LYS A 122 -14.35 19.28 12.58
N ASN A 123 -13.65 18.49 13.41
CA ASN A 123 -12.59 17.61 12.96
C ASN A 123 -13.13 16.50 12.05
N TRP A 124 -14.34 15.99 12.32
CA TRP A 124 -14.98 14.98 11.48
C TRP A 124 -15.27 15.50 10.07
N LEU A 125 -15.82 16.71 9.96
CA LEU A 125 -16.08 17.34 8.67
C LEU A 125 -14.77 17.60 7.90
N ALA A 126 -13.74 18.12 8.58
CA ALA A 126 -12.44 18.37 7.98
C ALA A 126 -11.73 17.07 7.52
N ALA A 127 -11.86 15.98 8.28
CA ALA A 127 -11.37 14.67 7.91
C ALA A 127 -12.11 14.13 6.68
N LYS A 128 -13.44 14.23 6.66
CA LYS A 128 -14.27 13.85 5.51
C LYS A 128 -13.85 14.59 4.24
N GLU A 129 -13.71 15.91 4.30
CA GLU A 129 -13.29 16.73 3.17
C GLU A 129 -11.87 16.37 2.70
N SER A 130 -10.93 16.20 3.64
CA SER A 130 -9.54 15.86 3.32
C SER A 130 -9.42 14.46 2.69
N CYS A 131 -10.14 13.47 3.22
CA CYS A 131 -10.17 12.12 2.64
C CYS A 131 -10.81 12.11 1.25
N SER A 132 -11.89 12.86 1.05
CA SER A 132 -12.53 12.98 -0.27
C SER A 132 -11.59 13.63 -1.29
N GLY A 133 -10.89 14.69 -0.89
CA GLY A 133 -9.87 15.35 -1.71
C GLY A 133 -8.71 14.41 -2.07
N LEU A 134 -8.23 13.62 -1.10
CA LEU A 134 -7.19 12.62 -1.33
C LEU A 134 -7.64 11.54 -2.31
N LEU A 135 -8.83 10.95 -2.13
CA LEU A 135 -9.36 9.92 -3.03
C LEU A 135 -9.50 10.45 -4.46
N LYS A 136 -10.00 11.68 -4.63
CA LYS A 136 -10.08 12.32 -5.93
C LYS A 136 -8.69 12.48 -6.57
N LEU A 137 -7.71 12.98 -5.82
CA LEU A 137 -6.34 13.10 -6.32
C LEU A 137 -5.74 11.74 -6.70
N LEU A 138 -5.99 10.68 -5.92
CA LEU A 138 -5.54 9.33 -6.24
C LEU A 138 -6.14 8.85 -7.57
N LEU A 139 -7.46 9.00 -7.75
CA LEU A 139 -8.16 8.62 -8.98
C LEU A 139 -7.67 9.41 -10.20
N ASP A 140 -7.39 10.71 -10.03
CA ASP A 140 -6.99 11.60 -11.12
C ASP A 140 -5.52 11.42 -11.54
N ASN A 141 -4.66 10.91 -10.64
CA ASN A 141 -3.21 10.94 -10.83
C ASN A 141 -2.51 9.58 -10.84
N VAL A 142 -3.18 8.50 -10.44
CA VAL A 142 -2.63 7.15 -10.47
C VAL A 142 -3.09 6.43 -11.73
N SER A 143 -2.14 5.95 -12.52
CA SER A 143 -2.40 5.08 -13.66
C SER A 143 -1.64 3.77 -13.51
N ILE A 144 -2.30 2.68 -13.88
CA ILE A 144 -1.76 1.32 -13.78
C ILE A 144 -1.93 0.65 -15.14
N GLN A 145 -0.84 0.12 -15.68
CA GLN A 145 -0.84 -0.74 -16.85
C GLN A 145 -0.34 -2.13 -16.46
N ASN A 146 -1.09 -3.15 -16.85
CA ASN A 146 -0.72 -4.53 -16.56
C ASN A 146 0.16 -5.09 -17.67
N GLY A 147 1.29 -5.66 -17.28
CA GLY A 147 2.07 -6.51 -18.14
C GLY A 147 1.35 -7.80 -18.49
N LYS A 148 1.94 -8.58 -19.40
CA LYS A 148 1.52 -9.96 -19.66
C LYS A 148 1.99 -10.91 -18.56
N PHE A 149 1.38 -12.07 -18.51
CA PHE A 149 1.89 -13.18 -17.71
C PHE A 149 2.94 -13.98 -18.47
N PHE A 150 3.85 -14.61 -17.73
CA PHE A 150 4.88 -15.50 -18.28
C PHE A 150 5.21 -16.60 -17.28
N ILE A 151 5.81 -17.67 -17.78
CA ILE A 151 6.35 -18.75 -16.96
C ILE A 151 7.85 -18.54 -16.84
N LYS A 152 8.35 -18.41 -15.61
CA LYS A 152 9.80 -18.37 -15.34
C LYS A 152 10.40 -19.77 -15.50
N GLU A 153 11.72 -19.86 -15.66
CA GLU A 153 12.51 -21.11 -15.81
C GLU A 153 12.21 -22.22 -14.77
N GLU A 154 11.55 -21.90 -13.66
CA GLU A 154 11.13 -22.85 -12.61
C GLU A 154 9.67 -23.35 -12.75
N GLY A 155 8.98 -23.04 -13.86
CA GLY A 155 7.58 -23.43 -14.07
C GLY A 155 6.56 -22.57 -13.30
N LYS A 156 7.00 -21.42 -12.80
CA LYS A 156 6.20 -20.55 -11.92
C LYS A 156 5.56 -19.39 -12.68
N LEU A 157 4.26 -19.20 -12.48
CA LEU A 157 3.52 -18.07 -13.04
C LEU A 157 4.04 -16.76 -12.48
N SER A 158 4.32 -15.80 -13.36
CA SER A 158 4.80 -14.48 -13.00
C SER A 158 4.10 -13.41 -13.85
N GLY A 159 4.05 -12.19 -13.35
CA GLY A 159 3.44 -11.04 -14.02
C GLY A 159 4.05 -9.73 -13.54
N TRP A 160 3.81 -8.63 -14.23
CA TRP A 160 4.31 -7.32 -13.81
C TRP A 160 3.29 -6.21 -14.04
N GLN A 161 3.52 -5.06 -13.41
CA GLN A 161 2.71 -3.85 -13.56
C GLN A 161 3.60 -2.62 -13.69
N PHE A 162 3.10 -1.64 -14.44
CA PHE A 162 3.65 -0.31 -14.55
C PHE A 162 2.70 0.65 -13.85
N VAL A 163 3.17 1.31 -12.79
CA VAL A 163 2.38 2.29 -12.03
C VAL A 163 3.03 3.66 -12.19
N GLU A 164 2.26 4.62 -12.68
CA GLU A 164 2.67 6.02 -12.74
C GLU A 164 1.76 6.85 -11.84
N ILE A 165 2.38 7.64 -10.96
CA ILE A 165 1.73 8.55 -10.02
C ILE A 165 2.20 9.95 -10.36
N LYS A 166 1.31 10.76 -10.93
CA LYS A 166 1.55 12.18 -11.22
C LYS A 166 1.28 13.04 -10.00
N ASN A 167 1.86 14.23 -9.96
CA ASN A 167 1.70 15.17 -8.84
C ASN A 167 1.97 14.48 -7.48
N ALA A 168 3.02 13.66 -7.42
CA ALA A 168 3.29 12.80 -6.27
C ALA A 168 3.53 13.62 -4.99
N SER A 169 4.16 14.80 -5.11
CA SER A 169 4.36 15.72 -4.01
C SER A 169 3.04 16.28 -3.45
N GLU A 170 2.05 16.54 -4.32
CA GLU A 170 0.73 17.01 -3.91
C GLU A 170 -0.10 15.90 -3.27
N LEU A 171 -0.01 14.67 -3.81
CA LEU A 171 -0.57 13.48 -3.17
C LEU A 171 0.00 13.29 -1.76
N ALA A 172 1.32 13.42 -1.57
CA ALA A 172 1.93 13.32 -0.25
C ALA A 172 1.38 14.39 0.73
N LYS A 173 1.21 15.64 0.28
CA LYS A 173 0.59 16.70 1.10
C LYS A 173 -0.88 16.40 1.43
N ALA A 174 -1.65 15.92 0.45
CA ALA A 174 -3.05 15.55 0.65
C ALA A 174 -3.18 14.39 1.64
N SER A 175 -2.31 13.39 1.55
CA SER A 175 -2.21 12.30 2.52
C SER A 175 -1.87 12.81 3.91
N ASN A 176 -0.85 13.67 4.06
CA ASN A 176 -0.52 14.27 5.35
C ASN A 176 -1.71 15.02 5.96
N ARG A 177 -2.44 15.79 5.14
CA ARG A 177 -3.65 16.49 5.59
C ARG A 177 -4.72 15.51 6.06
N ALA A 178 -5.03 14.49 5.26
CA ALA A 178 -6.03 13.48 5.60
C ALA A 178 -5.68 12.72 6.89
N ILE A 179 -4.41 12.32 7.05
CA ILE A 179 -3.92 11.67 8.27
C ILE A 179 -4.07 12.61 9.46
N ASN A 180 -3.57 13.85 9.39
CA ASN A 180 -3.66 14.82 10.48
C ASN A 180 -5.09 15.09 10.93
N GLN A 181 -6.03 15.28 10.00
CA GLN A 181 -7.44 15.49 10.34
C GLN A 181 -8.07 14.25 10.96
N THR A 182 -7.69 13.06 10.48
CA THR A 182 -8.18 11.78 11.02
C THR A 182 -7.66 11.52 12.43
N MET A 183 -6.42 11.90 12.74
CA MET A 183 -5.87 11.82 14.10
C MET A 183 -6.68 12.67 15.09
N GLY A 184 -7.28 13.77 14.63
CA GLY A 184 -8.17 14.61 15.44
C GLY A 184 -9.53 13.99 15.79
N ILE A 185 -9.90 12.86 15.16
CA ILE A 185 -11.15 12.12 15.43
C ILE A 185 -10.92 10.64 15.73
N LEU A 186 -9.67 10.27 16.07
CA LEU A 186 -9.24 8.89 16.26
C LEU A 186 -10.28 8.13 17.09
N PRO A 187 -10.94 7.11 16.52
CA PRO A 187 -11.92 6.35 17.27
C PRO A 187 -11.21 5.52 18.34
N ASP A 188 -11.99 5.17 19.36
CA ASP A 188 -11.72 4.19 20.41
C ASP A 188 -10.25 3.76 20.57
N VAL A 189 -9.52 4.49 21.42
CA VAL A 189 -8.12 4.20 21.77
C VAL A 189 -7.96 2.76 22.27
N ASP A 190 -9.03 2.17 22.82
CA ASP A 190 -9.05 0.77 23.27
C ASP A 190 -8.92 -0.23 22.10
N LYS A 191 -9.05 0.20 20.85
CA LYS A 191 -8.77 -0.63 19.65
C LYS A 191 -7.33 -0.52 19.16
N LEU A 192 -6.55 0.40 19.72
CA LEU A 192 -5.11 0.55 19.45
C LEU A 192 -4.28 -0.21 20.50
N THR A 193 -4.74 -1.40 20.90
CA THR A 193 -4.15 -2.20 21.98
C THR A 193 -2.69 -2.57 21.77
N GLU A 194 -2.19 -2.46 20.55
CA GLU A 194 -0.80 -2.75 20.20
C GLU A 194 0.15 -1.58 20.46
N LEU A 195 -0.38 -0.36 20.61
CA LEU A 195 0.40 0.84 20.90
C LEU A 195 0.28 1.21 22.38
N SER A 196 1.38 1.70 22.95
CA SER A 196 1.36 2.30 24.28
C SER A 196 0.55 3.61 24.29
N PRO A 197 -0.02 4.00 25.45
CA PRO A 197 -0.67 5.29 25.61
C PRO A 197 0.22 6.48 25.22
N GLU A 198 1.54 6.34 25.38
CA GLU A 198 2.52 7.35 24.96
C GLU A 198 2.55 7.53 23.43
N SER A 199 2.64 6.44 22.67
CA SER A 199 2.58 6.49 21.21
C SER A 199 1.28 7.08 20.70
N ILE A 200 0.16 6.73 21.33
CA ILE A 200 -1.15 7.31 21.02
C ILE A 200 -1.15 8.83 21.29
N ALA A 201 -0.58 9.28 22.41
CA ALA A 201 -0.45 10.70 22.71
C ALA A 201 0.42 11.44 21.68
N LEU A 202 1.53 10.83 21.23
CA LEU A 202 2.38 11.36 20.16
C LEU A 202 1.61 11.52 18.84
N TRP A 203 0.76 10.56 18.46
CA TRP A 203 -0.06 10.65 17.26
C TRP A 203 -1.10 11.77 17.33
N LEU A 204 -1.81 11.87 18.47
CA LEU A 204 -2.79 12.93 18.68
C LEU A 204 -2.14 14.32 18.64
N LYS A 205 -0.94 14.45 19.23
CA LYS A 205 -0.14 15.69 19.16
C LYS A 205 0.28 15.99 17.72
N ALA A 206 0.84 15.01 17.01
CA ALA A 206 1.28 15.14 15.63
C ALA A 206 0.14 15.59 14.69
N GLY A 207 -1.06 15.03 14.86
CA GLY A 207 -2.26 15.46 14.14
C GLY A 207 -2.57 16.95 14.32
N LYS A 208 -2.52 17.44 15.56
CA LYS A 208 -2.77 18.86 15.90
C LYS A 208 -1.69 19.79 15.37
N GLU A 209 -0.45 19.32 15.29
CA GLU A 209 0.71 20.11 14.84
C GLU A 209 0.92 20.05 13.32
N ASN A 210 -0.01 19.47 12.56
CA ASN A 210 0.09 19.28 11.11
C ASN A 210 1.36 18.51 10.70
N HIS A 211 1.63 17.41 11.38
CA HIS A 211 2.81 16.58 11.16
C HIS A 211 3.00 16.14 9.69
N GLN A 212 4.25 15.99 9.28
CA GLN A 212 4.63 15.56 7.94
C GLN A 212 4.95 14.05 7.95
N TRP A 213 3.89 13.24 7.85
CA TRP A 213 3.96 11.78 7.84
C TRP A 213 4.70 11.22 6.63
N LEU A 214 4.51 11.84 5.46
CA LEU A 214 5.05 11.42 4.17
C LEU A 214 5.77 12.60 3.50
N SER A 215 6.97 12.38 3.00
CA SER A 215 7.69 13.34 2.16
C SER A 215 8.55 12.66 1.10
N PHE A 216 8.87 13.39 0.03
CA PHE A 216 9.91 13.01 -0.91
C PHE A 216 11.12 13.92 -0.71
N GLU A 217 12.28 13.33 -0.44
CA GLU A 217 13.53 14.05 -0.22
C GLU A 217 14.62 13.45 -1.10
N ASN A 218 15.11 14.22 -2.08
CA ASN A 218 16.16 13.79 -3.01
C ASN A 218 15.88 12.42 -3.67
N GLY A 219 14.64 12.18 -4.08
CA GLY A 219 14.23 10.92 -4.72
C GLY A 219 13.92 9.76 -3.76
N VAL A 220 14.03 9.97 -2.45
CA VAL A 220 13.71 9.00 -1.39
C VAL A 220 12.32 9.31 -0.83
N LEU A 221 11.49 8.29 -0.67
CA LEU A 221 10.24 8.40 0.08
C LEU A 221 10.56 8.26 1.58
N ILE A 222 10.19 9.26 2.36
CA ILE A 222 10.37 9.26 3.81
C ILE A 222 9.00 9.14 4.48
N VAL A 223 8.87 8.16 5.36
CA VAL A 223 7.72 7.99 6.25
C VAL A 223 8.15 8.27 7.68
N ARG A 224 7.45 9.17 8.38
CA ARG A 224 7.70 9.53 9.78
C ARG A 224 6.50 9.18 10.63
N ILE A 225 6.68 8.23 11.54
CA ILE A 225 5.63 7.75 12.43
C ILE A 225 6.02 8.10 13.87
N PRO A 226 5.34 9.08 14.51
CA PRO A 226 5.54 9.37 15.93
C PRO A 226 5.29 8.12 16.77
N LEU A 227 6.19 7.77 17.68
CA LEU A 227 6.22 6.45 18.32
C LEU A 227 7.15 6.48 19.52
N SER A 228 6.69 5.95 20.66
CA SER A 228 7.56 5.79 21.83
C SER A 228 8.72 4.85 21.52
N GLN A 229 9.86 5.07 22.17
CA GLN A 229 11.04 4.22 21.95
C GLN A 229 10.74 2.74 22.24
N ASP A 230 9.92 2.47 23.26
CA ASP A 230 9.54 1.11 23.63
C ASP A 230 8.71 0.42 22.54
N ASP A 231 7.73 1.11 21.95
CA ASP A 231 6.93 0.53 20.88
C ASP A 231 7.75 0.40 19.57
N PHE A 232 8.71 1.29 19.33
CA PHE A 232 9.69 1.11 18.25
C PHE A 232 10.52 -0.16 18.44
N VAL A 233 11.02 -0.38 19.65
CA VAL A 233 11.79 -1.57 20.00
C VAL A 233 10.91 -2.83 19.86
N LYS A 234 9.66 -2.80 20.34
CA LYS A 234 8.70 -3.91 20.14
C LYS A 234 8.45 -4.19 18.66
N PHE A 235 8.20 -3.18 17.85
CA PHE A 235 8.01 -3.29 16.40
C PHE A 235 9.23 -3.97 15.75
N LYS A 236 10.43 -3.49 16.08
CA LYS A 236 11.69 -4.08 15.59
C LYS A 236 11.86 -5.53 16.02
N HIS A 237 11.51 -5.88 17.25
CA HIS A 237 11.60 -7.26 17.74
C HIS A 237 10.55 -8.19 17.14
N ALA A 238 9.30 -7.73 16.99
CA ALA A 238 8.24 -8.51 16.37
C ALA A 238 8.63 -8.88 14.93
N LYS A 239 9.08 -7.89 14.14
CA LYS A 239 9.56 -8.12 12.78
C LYS A 239 10.86 -8.95 12.75
N GLY A 240 11.78 -8.72 13.70
CA GLY A 240 12.97 -9.55 13.87
C GLY A 240 12.68 -11.02 14.19
N ARG A 241 11.61 -11.32 14.92
CA ARG A 241 11.19 -12.70 15.23
C ARG A 241 10.48 -13.37 14.06
N GLU A 242 9.61 -12.65 13.35
CA GLU A 242 8.94 -13.13 12.13
C GLU A 242 9.98 -13.62 11.10
N ILE A 243 11.04 -12.82 10.92
CA ILE A 243 12.25 -13.18 10.16
C ILE A 243 12.91 -14.46 10.70
N ALA A 244 13.21 -14.51 11.99
CA ALA A 244 13.95 -15.64 12.55
C ALA A 244 13.15 -16.95 12.50
N SER A 245 11.81 -16.88 12.55
CA SER A 245 10.94 -18.04 12.36
C SER A 245 10.80 -18.48 10.91
N SER A 246 10.92 -17.57 9.93
CA SER A 246 10.95 -17.89 8.50
C SER A 246 12.33 -18.32 8.00
N GLN A 247 13.41 -17.97 8.71
CA GLN A 247 14.81 -18.23 8.35
C GLN A 247 15.48 -19.31 9.22
N LYS A 248 14.83 -20.45 9.47
CA LYS A 248 15.46 -21.57 10.21
C LYS A 248 16.66 -22.25 9.50
N GLU A 249 17.36 -21.57 8.59
CA GLU A 249 18.57 -22.03 7.89
C GLU A 249 19.70 -20.99 7.69
N SER A 250 19.71 -19.80 8.29
CA SER A 250 20.91 -18.93 8.18
C SER A 250 21.24 -18.11 9.43
N GLU A 251 22.36 -18.43 10.06
CA GLU A 251 22.93 -17.73 11.22
C GLU A 251 23.57 -16.38 10.83
N GLY A 252 23.23 -15.29 11.54
CA GLY A 252 23.98 -14.03 11.48
C GLY A 252 23.21 -12.80 11.97
N LEU A 253 23.49 -12.36 13.20
CA LEU A 253 22.96 -11.13 13.82
C LEU A 253 23.40 -9.85 13.09
N GLY A 254 22.48 -8.88 12.92
CA GLY A 254 22.85 -7.46 12.85
C GLY A 254 22.29 -6.59 11.72
N LYS A 255 21.18 -6.93 11.06
CA LYS A 255 20.36 -5.99 10.25
C LYS A 255 18.89 -6.34 10.42
N LEU A 256 18.00 -5.35 10.48
CA LEU A 256 16.55 -5.52 10.28
C LEU A 256 16.22 -5.87 8.80
N GLY A 257 17.23 -6.35 8.05
CA GLY A 257 17.33 -6.32 6.60
C GLY A 257 17.21 -7.69 5.95
N SER A 258 16.38 -8.59 6.48
CA SER A 258 16.19 -9.93 5.91
C SER A 258 14.76 -10.29 5.51
N ILE A 259 13.73 -9.47 5.81
CA ILE A 259 12.45 -9.57 5.06
C ILE A 259 12.59 -8.86 3.71
N LEU A 260 13.34 -7.78 3.69
CA LEU A 260 13.34 -6.84 2.58
C LEU A 260 14.76 -6.77 2.00
N GLU A 261 14.99 -7.45 0.88
CA GLU A 261 16.25 -7.48 0.11
C GLU A 261 16.43 -6.15 -0.65
N SER A 262 16.59 -5.03 0.05
CA SER A 262 16.22 -3.75 -0.54
C SER A 262 16.84 -2.50 0.04
N ASP A 263 16.64 -1.42 -0.71
CA ASP A 263 17.09 -0.07 -0.45
C ASP A 263 16.17 0.65 0.54
N TRP A 264 16.11 0.18 1.77
CA TRP A 264 15.41 0.90 2.83
C TRP A 264 16.16 0.85 4.14
N TRP A 265 15.82 1.80 5.01
CA TRP A 265 16.32 1.87 6.36
C TRP A 265 15.23 2.36 7.28
N VAL A 266 15.23 1.87 8.51
CA VAL A 266 14.42 2.41 9.60
C VAL A 266 15.32 2.78 10.77
N GLY A 267 15.07 3.95 11.34
CA GLY A 267 15.68 4.36 12.59
C GLY A 267 14.68 5.11 13.46
N TRP A 268 15.10 5.37 14.70
CA TRP A 268 14.32 6.13 15.65
C TRP A 268 15.07 7.40 16.03
N ARG A 269 14.40 8.54 15.98
CA ARG A 269 14.93 9.86 16.38
C ARG A 269 13.78 10.79 16.74
N ASN A 270 13.95 11.63 17.76
CA ASN A 270 12.98 12.65 18.16
C ASN A 270 11.55 12.10 18.32
N ASP A 271 11.41 10.95 19.00
CA ASP A 271 10.13 10.28 19.21
C ASP A 271 9.40 9.86 17.92
N GLU A 272 10.16 9.60 16.86
CA GLU A 272 9.64 9.12 15.58
C GLU A 272 10.42 7.90 15.09
N ALA A 273 9.69 6.91 14.58
CA ALA A 273 10.24 5.97 13.61
C ALA A 273 10.30 6.64 12.23
N VAL A 274 11.49 6.67 11.64
CA VAL A 274 11.75 7.24 10.33
C VAL A 274 12.13 6.13 9.37
N PHE A 275 11.29 5.89 8.38
CA PHE A 275 11.52 4.94 7.30
C PHE A 275 11.99 5.71 6.07
N ASN A 276 13.20 5.40 5.62
CA ASN A 276 13.71 5.85 4.33
C ASN A 276 13.53 4.72 3.33
N ILE A 277 12.74 4.94 2.30
CA ILE A 277 12.50 3.97 1.22
C ILE A 277 13.19 4.54 -0.02
N GLY A 278 14.35 3.98 -0.31
CA GLY A 278 15.30 4.37 -1.35
C GLY A 278 16.59 4.99 -0.82
N PHE A 279 17.56 5.16 -1.72
CA PHE A 279 18.79 5.93 -1.52
C PHE A 279 18.96 6.99 -2.62
N SER A 280 19.32 8.20 -2.24
CA SER A 280 19.48 9.32 -3.19
C SER A 280 20.64 9.15 -4.19
N SER A 281 21.53 8.18 -3.96
CA SER A 281 22.68 7.90 -4.83
C SER A 281 22.35 6.95 -5.98
N GLN A 282 21.19 6.29 -5.96
CA GLN A 282 20.82 5.31 -6.96
C GLN A 282 19.98 5.90 -8.09
N GLU A 283 20.12 5.35 -9.29
CA GLU A 283 19.29 5.73 -10.44
C GLU A 283 17.82 5.29 -10.25
N PHE A 284 17.64 4.11 -9.64
CA PHE A 284 16.36 3.53 -9.25
C PHE A 284 16.52 2.87 -7.90
N ASN A 285 15.48 2.94 -7.07
CA ASN A 285 15.42 2.22 -5.81
C ASN A 285 14.76 0.86 -6.02
N HIS A 286 15.18 -0.16 -5.27
CA HIS A 286 14.60 -1.50 -5.32
C HIS A 286 14.09 -1.94 -3.94
N LEU A 287 12.91 -2.54 -3.96
CA LEU A 287 12.25 -3.16 -2.82
C LEU A 287 11.82 -4.59 -3.18
N GLY A 288 12.64 -5.58 -2.81
CA GLY A 288 12.33 -7.00 -2.96
C GLY A 288 11.83 -7.62 -1.65
N MET A 289 10.78 -8.43 -1.72
CA MET A 289 10.18 -9.10 -0.56
C MET A 289 9.69 -10.51 -0.88
N PRO A 290 10.06 -11.53 -0.08
CA PRO A 290 9.32 -12.78 -0.04
C PRO A 290 7.97 -12.51 0.66
N VAL A 291 6.89 -13.08 0.13
CA VAL A 291 5.54 -12.83 0.67
C VAL A 291 4.93 -14.13 1.18
N PHE A 292 4.86 -15.16 0.32
CA PHE A 292 4.38 -16.48 0.71
C PHE A 292 5.38 -17.59 0.37
N SER A 293 5.26 -18.71 1.07
CA SER A 293 5.98 -19.95 0.77
C SER A 293 4.99 -21.03 0.37
N GLY A 294 5.35 -21.91 -0.57
CA GLY A 294 4.53 -23.06 -0.94
C GLY A 294 3.69 -22.84 -2.20
N TYR A 295 4.34 -22.45 -3.29
CA TYR A 295 3.70 -22.26 -4.60
C TYR A 295 2.85 -23.46 -5.06
N LYS A 296 1.66 -23.14 -5.58
CA LYS A 296 0.76 -24.09 -6.26
C LYS A 296 0.58 -23.68 -7.73
N PRO A 297 0.68 -24.59 -8.71
CA PRO A 297 0.47 -24.25 -10.12
C PRO A 297 -1.01 -24.16 -10.52
N ASN A 298 -1.93 -23.97 -9.56
CA ASN A 298 -3.38 -24.07 -9.72
C ASN A 298 -4.01 -22.94 -10.56
N VAL A 299 -3.27 -21.86 -10.82
CA VAL A 299 -3.74 -20.69 -11.60
C VAL A 299 -3.28 -20.72 -13.06
N ILE A 300 -2.23 -21.48 -13.39
CA ILE A 300 -1.53 -21.41 -14.70
C ILE A 300 -2.46 -21.64 -15.88
N GLU A 301 -3.19 -22.76 -15.89
CA GLU A 301 -3.99 -23.16 -17.06
C GLU A 301 -5.13 -22.18 -17.32
N TRP A 302 -5.73 -21.62 -16.26
CA TRP A 302 -6.77 -20.61 -16.43
C TRP A 302 -6.20 -19.30 -16.96
N VAL A 303 -5.06 -18.82 -16.43
CA VAL A 303 -4.41 -17.60 -16.95
C VAL A 303 -4.01 -17.76 -18.40
N LYS A 304 -3.45 -18.92 -18.77
CA LYS A 304 -3.13 -19.25 -20.15
C LYS A 304 -4.36 -19.21 -21.06
N SER A 305 -5.50 -19.70 -20.59
CA SER A 305 -6.76 -19.70 -21.34
C SER A 305 -7.39 -18.31 -21.48
N GLU A 306 -7.43 -17.52 -20.41
CA GLU A 306 -8.15 -16.23 -20.40
C GLU A 306 -7.31 -15.05 -20.87
N TYR A 307 -6.01 -15.03 -20.53
CA TYR A 307 -5.12 -13.89 -20.74
C TYR A 307 -3.93 -14.20 -21.66
N GLY A 308 -3.68 -15.49 -21.92
CA GLY A 308 -2.49 -15.93 -22.62
C GLY A 308 -1.23 -15.89 -21.74
N LEU A 309 -0.16 -16.48 -22.25
CA LEU A 309 1.16 -16.45 -21.64
C LEU A 309 2.18 -16.05 -22.71
N LEU A 310 3.20 -15.29 -22.33
CA LEU A 310 4.39 -15.16 -23.15
C LEU A 310 5.13 -16.50 -23.19
N GLU A 311 5.45 -16.96 -24.40
CA GLU A 311 6.22 -18.19 -24.61
C GLU A 311 7.66 -18.08 -24.11
N GLN A 312 8.19 -16.86 -24.05
CA GLN A 312 9.53 -16.55 -23.59
C GLN A 312 9.47 -15.48 -22.51
N GLN A 313 10.33 -15.61 -21.50
CA GLN A 313 10.49 -14.58 -20.48
C GLN A 313 10.94 -13.27 -21.16
N PRO A 314 10.23 -12.15 -20.95
CA PRO A 314 10.63 -10.88 -21.52
C PRO A 314 11.91 -10.36 -20.85
N ASP A 315 12.60 -9.44 -21.52
CA ASP A 315 13.70 -8.69 -20.92
C ASP A 315 13.16 -7.68 -19.89
N ILE A 316 12.87 -8.19 -18.69
CA ILE A 316 12.34 -7.42 -17.56
C ILE A 316 13.25 -6.24 -17.22
N LYS A 317 14.57 -6.38 -17.38
CA LYS A 317 15.53 -5.32 -17.08
C LYS A 317 15.31 -4.14 -18.01
N THR A 318 15.26 -4.39 -19.32
CA THR A 318 15.03 -3.37 -20.33
C THR A 318 13.65 -2.73 -20.18
N LEU A 319 12.59 -3.52 -19.95
CA LEU A 319 11.25 -3.01 -19.71
C LEU A 319 11.18 -2.05 -18.51
N ARG A 320 11.74 -2.48 -17.38
CA ARG A 320 11.84 -1.68 -16.16
C ARG A 320 12.60 -0.38 -16.40
N GLU A 321 13.79 -0.46 -17.00
CA GLU A 321 14.64 0.72 -17.21
C GLU A 321 13.99 1.74 -18.15
N ASN A 322 13.36 1.28 -19.24
CA ASN A 322 12.62 2.15 -20.14
C ASN A 322 11.48 2.85 -19.41
N PHE A 323 10.66 2.10 -18.68
CA PHE A 323 9.53 2.67 -17.95
C PHE A 323 9.98 3.68 -16.88
N LEU A 324 10.96 3.32 -16.04
CA LEU A 324 11.38 4.21 -14.96
C LEU A 324 12.09 5.47 -15.46
N LYS A 325 12.77 5.42 -16.63
CA LYS A 325 13.45 6.59 -17.23
C LYS A 325 12.51 7.51 -17.97
N SER A 326 11.60 6.98 -18.79
CA SER A 326 10.83 7.78 -19.75
C SER A 326 9.32 7.62 -19.63
N GLY A 327 8.83 6.71 -18.77
CA GLY A 327 7.42 6.33 -18.74
C GLY A 327 6.99 5.49 -19.95
N SER A 328 7.92 5.13 -20.84
CA SER A 328 7.61 4.34 -22.03
C SER A 328 7.29 2.91 -21.66
N VAL A 329 6.14 2.43 -22.15
CA VAL A 329 5.68 1.05 -22.03
C VAL A 329 5.43 0.52 -23.45
N PRO A 330 6.10 -0.53 -23.91
CA PRO A 330 5.84 -1.10 -25.24
C PRO A 330 4.46 -1.75 -25.31
N ASP A 331 3.65 -1.40 -26.32
CA ASP A 331 2.28 -1.93 -26.48
C ASP A 331 2.25 -3.47 -26.54
N GLU A 332 3.30 -4.07 -27.11
CA GLU A 332 3.42 -5.53 -27.28
C GLU A 332 3.55 -6.32 -25.97
N VAL A 333 3.93 -5.65 -24.87
CA VAL A 333 4.14 -6.28 -23.57
C VAL A 333 3.02 -5.96 -22.56
N VAL A 334 2.07 -5.11 -22.95
CA VAL A 334 0.90 -4.76 -22.14
C VAL A 334 -0.23 -5.75 -22.44
N THR A 335 -0.93 -6.16 -21.40
CA THR A 335 -2.21 -6.86 -21.59
C THR A 335 -3.26 -5.83 -21.97
N PRO A 336 -3.94 -5.96 -23.12
CA PRO A 336 -5.01 -5.03 -23.49
C PRO A 336 -6.02 -4.92 -22.35
N LEU A 337 -6.48 -3.70 -22.06
CA LEU A 337 -7.54 -3.51 -21.07
C LEU A 337 -8.76 -4.32 -21.51
N ILE A 338 -9.14 -5.29 -20.69
CA ILE A 338 -10.34 -6.08 -20.93
C ILE A 338 -11.51 -5.21 -20.46
N PRO A 339 -12.46 -4.87 -21.34
CA PRO A 339 -13.67 -4.17 -20.90
C PRO A 339 -14.30 -4.97 -19.76
N GLU A 340 -14.76 -4.29 -18.71
CA GLU A 340 -15.53 -4.95 -17.64
C GLU A 340 -16.60 -5.84 -18.28
N ARG A 341 -16.47 -7.17 -18.09
CA ARG A 341 -17.50 -8.11 -18.55
C ARG A 341 -18.75 -7.78 -17.73
N ARG A 342 -19.73 -7.16 -18.39
CA ARG A 342 -21.03 -6.77 -17.81
C ARG A 342 -21.82 -7.97 -17.33
#